data_AF-J2UPK0-F1
#
_entry.id   AF-J2UPK0-F1
#
_cell.length_a   1.000
_cell.length_b   1.000
_cell.length_c   1.000
_cell.angle_alpha   90.00
_cell.angle_beta   90.00
_cell.angle_gamma   90.00
#
_symmetry.space_group_name_H-M   'P 1'
#
loop_
_entity.id
_entity.type
_entity.pdbx_description
1 polymer ?
#
loop_
_entity_poly.entity_id
_entity_poly.type
_entity_poly.pdbx_seq_one_letter_code
_entity_poly.pdbx_strand_id
1 'polypeptide(L)'
;PPCHNHRIGLYDAFLIKENHIAASGGIPEAINAAHKIAPGKPVEIEVESLDELKEALAAGADIIMLDELSLDDMREAVRLNGGKAKLEASGGINESTLLPIAETGVDYISIGAMTKDVKAVDLSMRLSL
;
A
#
# COMPACT_ATOMS: atom_id res chain seq x y z
N PRO A 1 -15.34 9.02 -1.74
CA PRO A 1 -14.25 9.50 -2.65
C PRO A 1 -14.15 8.58 -3.87
N PRO A 2 -13.73 9.08 -5.03
CA PRO A 2 -13.47 8.22 -6.19
C PRO A 2 -12.32 7.24 -5.89
N CYS A 3 -12.30 6.09 -6.56
CA CYS A 3 -11.13 5.20 -6.55
C CYS A 3 -9.96 5.89 -7.28
N HIS A 4 -8.74 5.59 -6.83
CA HIS A 4 -7.51 6.10 -7.42
C HIS A 4 -6.68 4.93 -7.96
N ASN A 5 -5.90 5.20 -9.01
CA ASN A 5 -4.88 4.26 -9.44
C ASN A 5 -3.69 4.34 -8.47
N HIS A 6 -3.11 3.18 -8.16
CA HIS A 6 -1.77 3.08 -7.58
C HIS A 6 -0.72 3.42 -8.66
N ARG A 7 0.53 2.98 -8.54
CA ARG A 7 1.52 3.06 -9.62
C ARG A 7 1.02 2.34 -10.87
N ILE A 8 1.33 2.89 -12.03
CA ILE A 8 0.97 2.34 -13.34
C ILE A 8 1.84 1.11 -13.66
N GLY A 9 3.08 1.08 -13.19
CA GLY A 9 3.97 -0.07 -13.41
C GLY A 9 5.24 -0.03 -12.56
N LEU A 10 6.30 -0.68 -13.05
CA LEU A 10 7.58 -0.77 -12.33
C LEU A 10 8.50 0.43 -12.54
N TYR A 11 8.05 1.47 -13.24
CA TYR A 11 8.90 2.58 -13.70
C TYR A 11 8.60 3.91 -13.01
N ASP A 12 7.40 4.08 -12.46
CA ASP A 12 6.89 5.36 -11.95
C ASP A 12 6.96 5.50 -10.42
N ALA A 13 7.04 4.40 -9.67
CA ALA A 13 7.29 4.40 -8.23
C ALA A 13 8.05 3.14 -7.77
N PHE A 14 8.81 3.27 -6.68
CA PHE A 14 9.38 2.11 -6.00
C PHE A 14 8.33 1.46 -5.09
N LEU A 15 8.28 0.13 -5.10
CA LEU A 15 7.60 -0.67 -4.08
C LEU A 15 8.63 -1.66 -3.56
N ILE A 16 9.22 -1.33 -2.42
CA ILE A 16 10.20 -2.14 -1.71
C ILE A 16 9.43 -3.22 -0.95
N LYS A 17 9.91 -4.45 -1.03
CA LYS A 17 9.34 -5.64 -0.37
C LYS A 17 10.46 -6.43 0.32
N GLU A 18 10.12 -7.51 1.01
CA GLU A 18 11.03 -8.36 1.79
C GLU A 18 12.27 -8.81 1.02
N ASN A 19 12.10 -9.17 -0.27
CA ASN A 19 13.19 -9.59 -1.14
C ASN A 19 14.21 -8.46 -1.42
N HIS A 20 13.74 -7.21 -1.52
CA HIS A 20 14.58 -6.04 -1.74
C HIS A 20 15.31 -5.62 -0.46
N ILE A 21 14.61 -5.71 0.69
CA ILE A 21 15.15 -5.45 2.02
C ILE A 21 16.32 -6.42 2.29
N ALA A 22 16.09 -7.72 2.08
CA ALA A 22 17.10 -8.76 2.22
C ALA A 22 18.33 -8.53 1.32
N ALA A 23 18.10 -8.09 0.08
CA ALA A 23 19.19 -7.81 -0.86
C ALA A 23 19.98 -6.53 -0.54
N SER A 24 19.34 -5.55 0.11
CA SER A 24 19.95 -4.24 0.42
C SER A 24 20.63 -4.20 1.79
N GLY A 25 20.34 -5.16 2.66
CA GLY A 25 20.90 -5.25 4.01
C GLY A 25 20.04 -4.64 5.11
N GLY A 26 18.80 -4.24 4.80
CA GLY A 26 17.87 -3.63 5.75
C GLY A 26 16.90 -2.64 5.10
N ILE A 27 15.88 -2.24 5.87
CA ILE A 27 14.87 -1.26 5.46
C ILE A 27 15.52 0.12 5.20
N PRO A 28 16.34 0.67 6.11
CA PRO A 28 16.96 1.97 5.90
C PRO A 28 17.86 1.99 4.66
N GLU A 29 18.62 0.92 4.42
CA GLU A 29 19.51 0.78 3.27
C GLU A 29 18.73 0.77 1.95
N ALA A 30 17.63 0.01 1.90
CA ALA A 30 16.78 -0.07 0.72
C ALA A 30 16.14 1.29 0.36
N ILE A 31 15.57 1.99 1.35
CA ILE A 31 14.93 3.29 1.15
C ILE A 31 15.97 4.34 0.72
N ASN A 32 17.12 4.40 1.39
CA ASN A 32 18.19 5.33 1.03
C ASN A 32 18.75 5.07 -0.37
N ALA A 33 18.88 3.80 -0.77
CA ALA A 33 19.29 3.44 -2.11
C ALA A 33 18.28 3.89 -3.17
N ALA A 34 16.98 3.70 -2.92
CA ALA A 34 15.91 4.14 -3.83
C ALA A 34 15.93 5.65 -4.05
N HIS A 35 15.99 6.44 -2.97
CA HIS A 35 16.11 7.90 -3.04
C HIS A 35 17.36 8.38 -3.80
N LYS A 36 18.47 7.64 -3.69
CA LYS A 36 19.71 7.98 -4.39
C LYS A 36 19.66 7.64 -5.89
N ILE A 37 19.07 6.50 -6.25
CA ILE A 37 19.04 6.01 -7.64
C ILE A 37 18.08 6.83 -8.50
N ALA A 38 16.93 7.23 -7.95
CA ALA A 38 15.99 8.08 -8.66
C ALA A 38 15.34 9.12 -7.73
N PRO A 39 16.05 10.23 -7.47
CA PRO A 39 15.54 11.32 -6.64
C PRO A 39 14.18 11.84 -7.12
N GLY A 40 13.26 12.05 -6.17
CA GLY A 40 11.91 12.57 -6.45
C GLY A 40 10.91 11.54 -6.98
N LYS A 41 11.30 10.27 -7.18
CA LYS A 41 10.33 9.19 -7.36
C LYS A 41 9.77 8.76 -5.99
N PRO A 42 8.46 8.54 -5.88
CA PRO A 42 7.86 8.02 -4.65
C PRO A 42 8.49 6.69 -4.23
N VAL A 43 8.80 6.57 -2.95
CA VAL A 43 9.29 5.35 -2.32
C VAL A 43 8.23 4.80 -1.39
N GLU A 44 7.63 3.70 -1.83
CA GLU A 44 6.75 2.87 -1.01
C GLU A 44 7.48 1.63 -0.52
N ILE A 45 7.14 1.19 0.70
CA ILE A 45 7.66 -0.03 1.29
C ILE A 45 6.55 -0.83 1.96
N GLU A 46 6.58 -2.14 1.76
CA GLU A 46 5.74 -3.10 2.45
C GLU A 46 6.39 -3.49 3.79
N VAL A 47 5.58 -3.48 4.84
CA VAL A 47 5.99 -3.86 6.20
C VAL A 47 5.00 -4.86 6.78
N GLU A 48 5.52 -5.84 7.51
CA GLU A 48 4.76 -6.91 8.15
C GLU A 48 4.66 -6.72 9.67
N SER A 49 5.31 -5.69 10.23
CA SER A 49 5.27 -5.41 11.67
C SER A 49 5.38 -3.92 12.04
N LEU A 50 4.98 -3.59 13.27
CA LEU A 50 5.12 -2.24 13.82
C LEU A 50 6.59 -1.81 14.03
N ASP A 51 7.53 -2.75 14.10
CA ASP A 51 8.95 -2.42 14.22
C ASP A 51 9.52 -2.02 12.86
N GLU A 52 9.19 -2.77 11.80
CA GLU A 52 9.51 -2.40 10.42
C GLU A 52 8.88 -1.06 10.01
N LEU A 53 7.64 -0.80 10.43
CA LEU A 53 7.00 0.51 10.27
C LEU A 53 7.85 1.63 10.88
N LYS A 54 8.37 1.46 12.09
CA LYS A 54 9.21 2.49 12.75
C LYS A 54 10.51 2.72 11.97
N GLU A 55 11.14 1.67 11.47
CA GLU A 55 12.33 1.77 10.64
C GLU A 55 12.04 2.52 9.32
N ALA A 56 10.95 2.16 8.64
CA ALA A 56 10.52 2.81 7.40
C ALA A 56 10.21 4.30 7.60
N LEU A 57 9.51 4.64 8.70
CA LEU A 57 9.25 6.04 9.08
C LEU A 57 10.53 6.80 9.37
N ALA A 58 11.49 6.19 10.07
CA ALA A 58 12.78 6.82 10.39
C ALA A 58 13.66 7.02 9.15
N ALA A 59 13.58 6.11 8.18
CA ALA A 59 14.28 6.17 6.91
C ALA A 59 13.61 7.12 5.89
N GLY A 60 12.39 7.59 6.17
CA GLY A 60 11.70 8.60 5.38
C GLY A 60 10.98 8.04 4.15
N ALA A 61 10.37 6.85 4.26
CA ALA A 61 9.45 6.36 3.22
C ALA A 61 8.29 7.35 2.99
N ASP A 62 7.88 7.53 1.73
CA ASP A 62 6.76 8.39 1.37
C ASP A 62 5.41 7.71 1.68
N ILE A 63 5.36 6.41 1.41
CA ILE A 63 4.18 5.54 1.57
C ILE A 63 4.63 4.26 2.28
N ILE A 64 3.82 3.76 3.21
CA ILE A 64 4.07 2.51 3.91
C ILE A 64 2.83 1.63 3.78
N MET A 65 3.01 0.49 3.12
CA MET A 65 2.00 -0.54 2.94
C MET A 65 2.04 -1.49 4.13
N LEU A 66 0.94 -1.59 4.86
CA LEU A 66 0.73 -2.48 5.99
C LEU A 66 0.20 -3.82 5.45
N ASP A 67 1.06 -4.84 5.37
CA ASP A 67 0.69 -6.15 4.80
C ASP A 67 0.17 -7.10 5.88
N GLU A 68 -1.11 -7.48 5.77
CA GLU A 68 -1.80 -8.40 6.68
C GLU A 68 -1.71 -8.07 8.18
N LEU A 69 -1.47 -6.81 8.55
CA LEU A 69 -1.50 -6.35 9.94
C LEU A 69 -2.91 -6.51 10.55
N SER A 70 -2.96 -6.73 11.86
CA SER A 70 -4.23 -6.76 12.58
C SER A 70 -4.87 -5.36 12.65
N LEU A 71 -6.18 -5.27 12.90
CA LEU A 71 -6.85 -3.96 13.07
C LEU A 71 -6.26 -3.15 14.22
N ASP A 72 -5.79 -3.81 15.28
CA ASP A 72 -5.16 -3.14 16.42
C ASP A 72 -3.78 -2.60 16.05
N ASP A 73 -3.00 -3.38 15.30
CA ASP A 73 -1.71 -2.92 14.77
C ASP A 73 -1.88 -1.80 13.76
N MET A 74 -2.91 -1.83 12.89
CA MET A 74 -3.19 -0.72 11.97
C MET A 74 -3.52 0.58 12.70
N ARG A 75 -4.34 0.52 13.77
CA ARG A 75 -4.64 1.70 14.60
C ARG A 75 -3.38 2.24 15.27
N GLU A 76 -2.54 1.36 15.78
CA GLU A 76 -1.27 1.73 16.37
C GLU A 76 -0.30 2.30 15.32
N ALA A 77 -0.31 1.75 14.11
CA ALA A 77 0.48 2.25 12.98
C ALA A 77 0.08 3.68 12.61
N VAL A 78 -1.23 3.96 12.51
CA VAL A 78 -1.76 5.31 12.30
C VAL A 78 -1.30 6.26 13.41
N ARG A 79 -1.35 5.82 14.68
CA ARG A 79 -0.89 6.60 15.83
C ARG A 79 0.62 6.89 15.78
N LEU A 80 1.44 5.89 15.46
CA LEU A 80 2.90 6.01 15.37
C LEU A 80 3.34 6.86 14.17
N ASN A 81 2.64 6.73 13.04
CA ASN A 81 2.90 7.49 11.82
C ASN A 81 2.73 8.99 12.07
N GLY A 82 1.64 9.41 12.72
CA GLY A 82 1.41 10.82 13.04
C GLY A 82 1.45 11.75 11.81
N GLY A 83 1.13 11.22 10.62
CA GLY A 83 1.13 11.96 9.35
C GLY A 83 2.50 12.13 8.69
N LYS A 84 3.53 11.37 9.08
CA LYS A 84 4.87 11.43 8.47
C LYS A 84 4.92 10.80 7.07
N ALA A 85 4.19 9.71 6.87
CA ALA A 85 4.04 8.99 5.60
C ALA A 85 2.56 8.74 5.31
N LYS A 86 2.24 8.36 4.08
CA LYS A 86 0.93 7.80 3.74
C LYS A 86 0.85 6.34 4.16
N LEU A 87 -0.27 5.91 4.74
CA LEU A 87 -0.49 4.52 5.11
C LEU A 87 -1.48 3.87 4.16
N GLU A 88 -1.08 2.71 3.64
CA GLU A 88 -1.90 1.87 2.76
C GLU A 88 -2.11 0.51 3.42
N ALA A 89 -3.35 0.06 3.58
CA ALA A 89 -3.63 -1.30 4.03
C ALA A 89 -3.70 -2.27 2.84
N SER A 90 -3.06 -3.43 2.96
CA SER A 90 -3.08 -4.50 1.98
C SER A 90 -3.31 -5.86 2.66
N GLY A 91 -3.81 -6.84 1.88
CA GLY A 91 -4.07 -8.20 2.36
C GLY A 91 -5.48 -8.40 2.94
N GLY A 92 -6.08 -9.56 2.66
CA GLY A 92 -7.37 -9.96 3.25
C GLY A 92 -8.60 -9.06 3.00
N ILE A 93 -8.54 -8.09 2.07
CA ILE A 93 -9.62 -7.11 1.87
C ILE A 93 -10.84 -7.74 1.17
N ASN A 94 -12.00 -7.63 1.81
CA ASN A 94 -13.31 -8.08 1.31
C ASN A 94 -14.45 -7.24 1.90
N GLU A 95 -15.70 -7.56 1.56
CA GLU A 95 -16.88 -6.79 2.00
C GLU A 95 -17.01 -6.64 3.52
N SER A 96 -16.56 -7.63 4.31
CA SER A 96 -16.65 -7.58 5.78
C SER A 96 -15.45 -6.92 6.45
N THR A 97 -14.29 -6.89 5.80
CA THR A 97 -13.06 -6.30 6.36
C THR A 97 -12.82 -4.86 5.92
N LEU A 98 -13.39 -4.44 4.78
CA LEU A 98 -13.17 -3.11 4.20
C LEU A 98 -13.50 -1.97 5.18
N LEU A 99 -14.71 -1.98 5.75
CA LEU A 99 -15.15 -0.90 6.64
C LEU A 99 -14.33 -0.86 7.95
N PRO A 100 -14.12 -1.98 8.68
CA PRO A 100 -13.26 -1.97 9.86
C PRO A 100 -11.83 -1.47 9.60
N ILE A 101 -11.25 -1.82 8.44
CA ILE A 101 -9.92 -1.34 8.04
C ILE A 101 -9.95 0.17 7.78
N ALA A 102 -10.95 0.68 7.06
CA ALA A 102 -11.10 2.12 6.83
C ALA A 102 -11.25 2.92 8.13
N GLU A 103 -11.93 2.35 9.13
CA GLU A 103 -12.12 2.96 10.45
C GLU A 103 -10.83 3.02 11.29
N THR A 104 -9.76 2.30 10.90
CA THR A 104 -8.45 2.43 11.57
C THR A 104 -7.79 3.79 11.33
N GLY A 105 -8.15 4.47 10.23
CA GLY A 105 -7.60 5.76 9.85
C GLY A 105 -6.44 5.71 8.84
N VAL A 106 -6.21 4.57 8.19
CA VAL A 106 -5.29 4.47 7.03
C VAL A 106 -5.73 5.41 5.89
N ASP A 107 -4.78 5.91 5.11
CA ASP A 107 -5.07 6.81 3.98
C ASP A 107 -5.67 6.04 2.79
N TYR A 108 -5.19 4.82 2.54
CA TYR A 108 -5.56 4.00 1.38
C TYR A 108 -5.80 2.54 1.77
N ILE A 109 -6.58 1.84 0.94
CA ILE A 109 -6.81 0.40 1.02
C ILE A 109 -6.66 -0.18 -0.38
N SER A 110 -5.71 -1.07 -0.58
CA SER A 110 -5.46 -1.72 -1.87
C SER A 110 -6.29 -2.99 -2.03
N ILE A 111 -7.02 -3.09 -3.15
CA ILE A 111 -7.96 -4.19 -3.42
C ILE A 111 -7.65 -4.82 -4.78
N GLY A 112 -6.79 -5.85 -4.79
CA GLY A 112 -6.46 -6.58 -6.02
C GLY A 112 -7.65 -7.30 -6.67
N ALA A 113 -8.70 -7.61 -5.90
CA ALA A 113 -9.93 -8.25 -6.41
C ALA A 113 -10.65 -7.41 -7.48
N MET A 114 -10.47 -6.08 -7.49
CA MET A 114 -11.13 -5.20 -8.46
C MET A 114 -10.63 -5.38 -9.90
N THR A 115 -9.41 -5.90 -10.09
CA THR A 115 -8.78 -6.01 -11.40
C THR A 115 -8.41 -7.45 -11.77
N LYS A 116 -8.22 -8.34 -10.79
CA LYS A 116 -7.90 -9.75 -11.06
C LYS A 116 -9.12 -10.59 -11.41
N ASP A 117 -10.29 -10.21 -10.90
CA ASP A 117 -11.56 -10.93 -11.06
C ASP A 117 -12.54 -10.09 -11.90
N VAL A 118 -13.38 -10.74 -12.70
CA VAL A 118 -14.39 -10.06 -13.51
C VAL A 118 -15.77 -10.69 -13.34
N LYS A 119 -16.75 -9.86 -12.94
CA LYS A 119 -18.17 -10.17 -13.05
C LYS A 119 -18.76 -9.29 -14.14
N ALA A 120 -18.88 -9.85 -15.35
CA ALA A 120 -19.41 -9.11 -16.50
C ALA A 120 -20.84 -8.62 -16.22
N VAL A 121 -21.10 -7.36 -16.59
CA VAL A 121 -22.46 -6.81 -16.56
C VAL A 121 -23.26 -7.49 -17.67
N ASP A 122 -24.49 -7.91 -17.34
CA ASP A 122 -25.41 -8.46 -18.33
C ASP A 122 -25.95 -7.33 -19.22
N LEU A 123 -25.56 -7.33 -20.49
CA LEU A 123 -25.89 -6.29 -21.46
C LEU A 123 -26.62 -6.91 -22.65
N SER A 124 -27.70 -6.26 -23.09
CA SER A 124 -28.49 -6.66 -24.26
C SER A 124 -28.71 -5.47 -25.19
N MET A 125 -28.56 -5.68 -26.49
CA MET A 125 -28.82 -4.67 -27.53
C MET A 125 -30.11 -5.02 -28.25
N ARG A 126 -31.11 -4.14 -28.18
CA ARG A 126 -32.36 -4.27 -28.95
C ARG A 126 -32.29 -3.41 -30.21
N LEU A 127 -32.50 -4.03 -31.36
CA LEU A 127 -32.57 -3.34 -32.65
C LEU A 127 -34.04 -3.10 -33.03
N SER A 128 -34.32 -1.91 -33.57
CA SER A 128 -35.59 -1.56 -34.23
C SER A 128 -35.28 -1.02 -35.62
N LEU A 129 -35.95 -1.58 -36.63
CA LEU A 129 -35.89 -1.12 -38.02
C LEU A 129 -36.85 0.05 -38.25
#